data_AF-A0A5K1DWD9-F1
#
_entry.id   AF-A0A5K1DWD9-F1
#
_cell.length_a   1.000
_cell.length_b   1.000
_cell.length_c   1.000
_cell.angle_alpha   90.00
_cell.angle_beta   90.00
_cell.angle_gamma   90.00
#
_symmetry.space_group_name_H-M   'P 1'
#
loop_
_entity.id
_entity.type
_entity.pdbx_description
1 polymer ?
#
loop_
_entity_poly.entity_id
_entity_poly.type
_entity_poly.pdbx_seq_one_letter_code
_entity_poly.pdbx_strand_id
1 'polypeptide(L)' 'QVMEITASKGSPRLAKVHFDGVFTAECNTSILYPTTGGNMHCFRALEPCAILDVLGPPYSEADGRDCMYYRSLPLHPSRS' A
#
# COMPACT_ATOMS: atom_id res chain seq x y z
N GLN A 1 10.61 8.78 -3.10
CA GLN A 1 11.53 8.17 -2.12
C GLN A 1 11.51 6.65 -2.30
N VAL A 2 12.65 5.96 -2.14
CA VAL A 2 12.72 4.48 -2.15
C VAL A 2 12.86 4.01 -0.70
N MET A 3 12.15 2.96 -0.34
CA MET A 3 12.15 2.34 0.99
C MET A 3 12.18 0.82 0.87
N GLU A 4 12.50 0.15 1.97
CA GLU A 4 12.28 -1.29 2.09
C GLU A 4 10.89 -1.54 2.68
N ILE A 5 10.24 -2.62 2.26
CA ILE A 5 9.01 -3.13 2.87
C ILE A 5 9.20 -4.60 3.22
N THR A 6 8.62 -5.05 4.33
CA THR A 6 8.69 -6.46 4.75
C THR A 6 7.33 -6.96 5.21
N ALA A 7 6.98 -8.18 4.81
CA ALA A 7 5.85 -8.90 5.38
C ALA A 7 6.23 -9.47 6.76
N SER A 8 5.24 -9.94 7.53
CA SER A 8 5.46 -10.61 8.83
C SER A 8 6.35 -11.86 8.72
N LYS A 9 6.28 -12.54 7.57
CA LYS A 9 7.10 -13.70 7.22
C LYS A 9 7.67 -13.48 5.81
N GLY A 10 8.80 -12.79 5.71
CA GLY A 10 9.46 -12.53 4.43
C GLY A 10 10.76 -11.75 4.58
N SER A 11 11.57 -11.76 3.52
CA SER A 11 12.73 -10.86 3.41
C SER A 11 12.26 -9.45 3.00
N PRO A 12 12.97 -8.39 3.41
CA PRO A 12 12.71 -7.06 2.90
C PRO A 12 12.79 -6.99 1.37
N ARG A 13 11.96 -6.16 0.77
CA ARG A 13 11.94 -5.87 -0.68
C ARG A 13 11.93 -4.37 -0.90
N LEU A 14 12.58 -3.92 -1.97
CA LEU A 14 12.57 -2.51 -2.36
C LEU A 14 11.18 -2.11 -2.88
N ALA A 15 10.73 -0.94 -2.47
CA ALA A 15 9.52 -0.29 -2.95
C ALA A 15 9.77 1.21 -3.15
N LYS A 16 9.05 1.80 -4.11
CA LYS A 16 9.07 3.25 -4.36
C LYS A 16 7.78 3.86 -3.83
N VAL A 17 7.89 4.92 -3.05
CA VAL A 17 6.74 5.73 -2.62
C VAL A 17 6.05 6.31 -3.86
N HIS A 18 4.78 5.97 -4.03
CA HIS A 18 3.93 6.47 -5.13
C HIS A 18 3.21 7.75 -4.74
N PHE A 19 2.67 7.80 -3.50
CA PHE A 19 1.96 8.94 -2.95
C PHE A 19 2.21 9.00 -1.44
N ASP A 20 2.41 10.21 -0.92
CA ASP A 20 2.50 10.51 0.51
C ASP A 20 1.89 11.89 0.74
N GLY A 21 0.72 11.93 1.37
CA GLY A 21 -0.09 13.14 1.48
C GLY A 21 -1.40 12.91 2.23
N VAL A 22 -2.17 13.99 2.35
CA VAL A 22 -3.45 14.01 3.06
C VAL A 22 -4.59 14.10 2.06
N PHE A 23 -5.62 13.26 2.25
CA PHE A 23 -6.89 13.39 1.54
C PHE A 23 -7.90 14.11 2.43
N THR A 24 -8.59 15.09 1.86
CA THR A 24 -9.72 15.79 2.47
C THR A 24 -10.97 15.57 1.62
N ALA A 25 -12.16 15.65 2.22
CA ALA A 25 -13.41 15.52 1.48
C ALA A 25 -13.55 16.60 0.39
N GLU A 26 -14.30 16.22 -0.65
CA GLU A 26 -14.13 16.61 -2.06
C GLU A 26 -12.76 16.22 -2.63
N CYS A 27 -12.58 14.92 -2.89
CA CYS A 27 -11.41 14.39 -3.59
C CYS A 27 -11.82 13.50 -4.78
N ASN A 28 -10.95 13.42 -5.77
CA ASN A 28 -11.12 12.50 -6.89
C ASN A 28 -10.90 11.05 -6.44
N THR A 29 -11.57 10.10 -7.09
CA THR A 29 -11.30 8.67 -6.91
C THR A 29 -9.88 8.33 -7.31
N SER A 30 -9.21 7.51 -6.50
CA SER A 30 -7.90 6.93 -6.82
C SER A 30 -8.07 5.55 -7.43
N ILE A 31 -7.24 5.20 -8.44
CA ILE A 31 -7.27 3.90 -9.11
C ILE A 31 -5.93 3.20 -8.92
N LEU A 32 -6.00 1.95 -8.46
CA LEU A 32 -4.85 1.09 -8.22
C LEU A 32 -4.95 -0.14 -9.13
N TYR A 33 -3.81 -0.56 -9.67
CA TYR A 33 -3.68 -1.77 -10.49
C TYR A 33 -2.73 -2.75 -9.82
N PRO A 34 -2.71 -4.05 -10.19
CA PRO A 34 -1.86 -5.06 -9.55
C PRO A 34 -0.38 -4.68 -9.42
N THR A 35 0.15 -3.91 -10.38
CA THR A 35 1.59 -3.54 -10.42
C THR A 35 1.84 -2.03 -10.57
N THR A 36 0.79 -1.18 -10.64
CA THR A 36 0.92 0.28 -10.83
C THR A 36 -0.12 1.04 -10.01
N GLY A 37 0.03 2.37 -9.89
CA GLY A 37 -0.91 3.21 -9.14
C GLY A 37 -0.77 3.12 -7.61
N GLY A 38 0.24 2.41 -7.09
CA GLY A 38 0.48 2.31 -5.65
C GLY A 38 -0.30 1.19 -4.95
N ASN A 39 -0.31 -0.02 -5.53
CA ASN A 39 -1.02 -1.21 -5.00
C ASN A 39 -0.72 -1.58 -3.53
N MET A 40 0.34 -1.01 -2.95
CA MET A 40 0.64 -1.11 -1.52
C MET A 40 0.41 0.27 -0.89
N HIS A 41 -0.55 0.38 0.02
CA HIS A 41 -0.95 1.64 0.62
C HIS A 41 -1.32 1.47 2.10
N CYS A 42 -1.34 2.59 2.82
CA CYS A 42 -1.74 2.68 4.21
C CYS A 42 -2.55 3.97 4.39
N PHE A 43 -3.74 3.86 4.97
CA PHE A 43 -4.54 5.01 5.35
C PHE A 43 -4.42 5.25 6.85
N ARG A 44 -4.18 6.51 7.21
CA ARG A 44 -4.23 6.98 8.59
C ARG A 44 -5.28 8.06 8.70
N ALA A 45 -6.37 7.79 9.40
CA ALA A 45 -7.38 8.79 9.69
C ALA A 45 -6.78 9.90 10.58
N LEU A 46 -6.87 11.15 10.12
CA LEU A 46 -6.51 12.34 10.91
C LEU A 46 -7.72 12.90 11.67
N GLU A 47 -8.91 12.72 11.10
CA GLU A 47 -10.24 13.07 11.60
C GLU A 47 -11.19 11.91 11.28
N PRO A 48 -12.39 11.83 11.88
CA PRO A 48 -13.40 10.85 11.49
C PRO A 48 -13.69 10.93 9.99
N CYS A 49 -13.45 9.83 9.28
CA CYS A 49 -13.63 9.76 7.84
C CYS A 49 -14.21 8.40 7.44
N ALA A 50 -14.76 8.34 6.22
CA ALA A 50 -15.21 7.12 5.58
C ALA A 50 -14.44 6.95 4.26
N ILE A 51 -14.02 5.72 3.99
CA ILE A 51 -13.36 5.32 2.73
C ILE A 51 -14.30 4.32 2.04
N LEU A 52 -14.56 4.55 0.76
CA LEU A 52 -15.32 3.63 -0.08
C LEU A 52 -14.38 2.99 -1.09
N ASP A 53 -14.17 1.68 -0.97
CA ASP A 53 -13.35 0.90 -1.89
C ASP A 53 -14.19 -0.06 -2.71
N VAL A 54 -13.85 -0.16 -4.00
CA VAL A 54 -14.40 -1.16 -4.93
C VAL A 54 -13.26 -2.05 -5.40
N LEU A 55 -13.35 -3.35 -5.09
CA LEU A 55 -12.30 -4.33 -5.39
C LEU A 55 -12.71 -5.25 -6.55
N GLY A 56 -11.83 -5.41 -7.53
CA GLY A 56 -12.08 -6.20 -8.74
C GLY A 56 -10.85 -6.99 -9.21
N PRO A 57 -10.80 -8.33 -9.00
CA PRO A 57 -11.70 -9.14 -8.18
C PRO A 57 -11.47 -8.93 -6.67
N PRO A 58 -12.41 -9.33 -5.80
CA PRO A 58 -12.18 -9.38 -4.36
C PRO A 58 -11.06 -10.36 -3.97
N TYR A 59 -10.55 -10.19 -2.75
CA TYR A 59 -9.62 -11.11 -2.12
C TYR A 59 -10.25 -12.51 -1.98
N SER A 60 -9.41 -13.54 -2.11
CA SER A 60 -9.81 -14.94 -2.06
C SER A 60 -8.58 -15.79 -1.80
N GLU A 61 -8.46 -16.37 -0.60
CA GLU A 61 -7.33 -17.25 -0.27
C GLU A 61 -7.34 -18.51 -1.16
N ALA A 62 -8.53 -19.04 -1.45
CA ALA A 62 -8.71 -20.21 -2.32
C ALA A 62 -8.18 -19.99 -3.74
N ASP A 63 -8.20 -18.74 -4.20
CA ASP A 63 -7.66 -18.36 -5.51
C ASP A 63 -6.28 -17.69 -5.43
N GLY A 64 -5.61 -17.72 -4.26
CA GLY A 64 -4.28 -17.14 -4.05
C GLY A 64 -4.23 -15.60 -4.05
N ARG A 65 -5.36 -14.93 -3.79
CA ARG A 65 -5.48 -13.46 -3.67
C ARG A 65 -5.59 -13.07 -2.20
N ASP A 66 -4.59 -13.42 -1.41
CA ASP A 66 -4.52 -13.09 0.01
C ASP A 66 -4.21 -11.60 0.25
N CYS A 67 -4.80 -11.03 1.31
CA CYS A 67 -4.36 -9.74 1.84
C CYS A 67 -3.05 -9.88 2.59
N MET A 68 -1.94 -9.43 2.01
CA MET A 68 -0.66 -9.37 2.71
C MET A 68 -0.41 -7.99 3.31
N TYR A 69 -0.01 -7.97 4.59
CA TYR A 69 0.38 -6.75 5.30
C TYR A 69 1.89 -6.59 5.32
N TYR A 70 2.34 -5.35 5.14
CA TYR A 70 3.76 -5.00 5.13
C TYR A 70 4.04 -3.86 6.09
N ARG A 71 5.27 -3.81 6.61
CA ARG A 71 5.82 -2.65 7.32
C ARG A 71 6.89 -2.00 6.46
N SER A 72 6.87 -0.67 6.37
CA SER A 72 7.96 0.11 5.78
C SER A 72 9.16 0.18 6.71
N LEU A 73 10.34 0.08 6.12
CA LEU A 73 11.64 0.14 6.77
C LEU A 73 12.48 1.25 6.11
N PRO A 74 13.28 2.00 6.87
CA PRO A 74 14.26 2.91 6.31
C PRO A 74 15.21 2.16 5.37
N LEU A 75 15.49 2.73 4.19
CA LEU A 75 16.49 2.18 3.29
C LEU A 75 17.88 2.37 3.92
N HIS A 76 18.58 1.27 4.22
CA HIS A 76 19.94 1.36 4.73
C HIS A 76 20.93 1.56 3.58
N PRO A 77 21.83 2.56 3.62
CA PRO A 77 22.73 2.87 2.50
C PRO A 77 23.69 1.72 2.12
N SER A 78 23.92 0.76 3.02
CA SER A 78 24.85 -0.35 2.81
C SER A 78 24.22 -1.58 2.12
N ARG A 79 22.96 -1.47 1.68
CA ARG A 79 22.19 -2.57 1.06
C ARG A 79 21.86 -2.34 -0.43
N SER A 80 22.55 -1.41 -1.10
CA SER A 80 22.43 -1.18 -2.54
C SER A 80 23.38 -2.04 -3.36
#